data_AF-A0A941VMG6-F1
#
_entry.id   AF-A0A941VMG6-F1
#
_cell.length_a   1.000
_cell.length_b   1.000
_cell.length_c   1.000
_cell.angle_alpha   90.00
_cell.angle_beta   90.00
_cell.angle_gamma   90.00
#
_symmetry.space_group_name_H-M   'P 1'
#
loop_
_entity.id
_entity.type
_entity.pdbx_description
1 polymer ?
#
loop_
_entity_poly.entity_id
_entity_poly.type
_entity_poly.pdbx_seq_one_letter_code
_entity_poly.pdbx_strand_id
1 'polypeptide(L)'
;MKIPWTRRGGAVLAGTACFGVALLLAIMTYMHFSGDIQPYIDHVIALNPATQGTVDPVCGMAVDAAKAAAKIDYDGKTYFFCNAGCLEAFIREPSRYLLAADCPRLNR
;
A
#
# COMPACT_ATOMS: atom_id res chain seq x y z
N MET A 1 -54.28 39.24 30.85
CA MET A 1 -53.09 39.29 29.98
C MET A 1 -52.32 37.97 30.15
N LYS A 2 -51.82 37.40 29.04
CA LYS A 2 -51.02 36.17 28.87
C LYS A 2 -51.78 34.82 28.72
N ILE A 3 -51.88 34.46 27.44
CA ILE A 3 -52.34 33.20 26.83
C ILE A 3 -51.24 32.13 26.99
N PRO A 4 -51.56 30.83 27.12
CA PRO A 4 -50.59 29.76 27.36
C PRO A 4 -49.90 29.31 26.07
N TRP A 5 -48.58 29.42 26.05
CA TRP A 5 -47.68 28.78 25.09
C TRP A 5 -46.77 27.90 25.97
N THR A 6 -46.65 26.58 25.83
CA THR A 6 -46.24 25.88 24.61
C THR A 6 -46.54 24.38 24.74
N ARG A 7 -47.23 23.87 23.72
CA ARG A 7 -47.31 22.46 23.32
C ARG A 7 -46.08 22.12 22.48
N ARG A 8 -45.25 21.15 22.88
CA ARG A 8 -44.53 20.18 22.02
C ARG A 8 -43.45 19.41 22.80
N GLY A 9 -43.81 18.24 23.31
CA GLY A 9 -42.85 17.16 23.57
C GLY A 9 -43.06 16.08 22.51
N GLY A 10 -42.42 16.25 21.36
CA GLY A 10 -42.54 15.35 20.22
C GLY A 10 -41.18 14.79 19.82
N ALA A 11 -41.11 13.46 19.78
CA ALA A 11 -40.22 12.65 18.94
C ALA A 11 -38.70 12.85 19.10
N VAL A 12 -38.11 12.16 20.09
CA VAL A 12 -36.65 11.85 20.11
C VAL A 12 -36.44 10.33 19.90
N LEU A 13 -37.11 9.74 18.91
CA LEU A 13 -36.93 8.30 18.59
C LEU A 13 -36.72 7.99 17.09
N ALA A 14 -36.61 8.99 16.22
CA ALA A 14 -36.51 8.78 14.76
C ALA A 14 -35.12 9.11 14.15
N GLY A 15 -34.10 9.35 14.96
CA GLY A 15 -32.77 9.78 14.47
C GLY A 15 -31.79 8.64 14.20
N THR A 16 -31.72 7.65 15.09
CA THR A 16 -30.64 6.63 15.08
C THR A 16 -30.81 5.53 14.03
N ALA A 17 -32.04 5.27 13.56
CA ALA A 17 -32.31 4.30 12.50
C ALA A 17 -31.86 4.80 11.10
N CYS A 18 -31.90 6.11 10.85
CA CYS A 18 -31.55 6.67 9.54
C CYS A 18 -30.04 6.73 9.28
N PHE A 19 -29.22 6.95 10.32
CA PHE A 19 -27.76 6.95 10.18
C PHE A 19 -27.20 5.54 9.92
N GLY A 20 -27.75 4.52 10.58
CA GLY A 20 -27.35 3.13 10.35
C GLY A 20 -27.68 2.65 8.94
N VAL A 21 -28.86 2.99 8.43
CA VAL A 21 -29.28 2.63 7.07
C VAL A 21 -28.48 3.40 6.02
N ALA A 22 -28.19 4.69 6.23
CA ALA A 22 -27.33 5.46 5.33
C ALA A 22 -25.90 4.92 5.28
N LEU A 23 -25.33 4.51 6.42
CA LEU A 23 -24.00 3.91 6.49
C LEU A 23 -23.97 2.55 5.79
N LEU A 24 -24.97 1.69 6.02
CA LEU A 24 -25.06 0.38 5.37
C LEU A 24 -25.27 0.52 3.85
N LEU A 25 -26.10 1.47 3.40
CA LEU A 25 -26.28 1.74 1.97
C LEU A 25 -25.01 2.29 1.33
N ALA A 26 -24.28 3.19 2.01
CA ALA A 26 -22.99 3.69 1.53
C ALA A 26 -21.92 2.60 1.46
N ILE A 27 -21.88 1.68 2.43
CA ILE A 27 -20.99 0.52 2.41
C ILE A 27 -21.39 -0.43 1.27
N MET A 28 -22.68 -0.70 1.07
CA MET A 28 -23.16 -1.59 0.00
C MET A 28 -22.89 -1.03 -1.39
N THR A 29 -23.10 0.27 -1.63
CA THR A 29 -22.74 0.91 -2.89
C THR A 29 -21.22 0.96 -3.10
N TYR A 30 -20.44 1.20 -2.03
CA TYR A 30 -18.99 1.12 -2.08
C TYR A 30 -18.49 -0.29 -2.44
N MET A 31 -19.05 -1.34 -1.83
CA MET A 31 -18.67 -2.73 -2.11
C MET A 31 -19.07 -3.16 -3.53
N HIS A 32 -20.25 -2.73 -4.02
CA HIS A 32 -20.67 -3.01 -5.40
C HIS A 32 -19.79 -2.27 -6.42
N PHE A 33 -19.50 -0.99 -6.19
CA PHE A 33 -18.66 -0.19 -7.08
C PHE A 33 -17.19 -0.62 -7.08
N SER A 34 -16.68 -1.11 -5.94
CA SER A 34 -15.29 -1.59 -5.81
C SER A 34 -15.08 -2.99 -6.40
N GLY A 35 -16.14 -3.78 -6.57
CA GLY A 35 -16.07 -5.11 -7.18
C GLY A 35 -15.74 -5.08 -8.67
N ASP A 36 -16.27 -4.10 -9.40
CA ASP A 36 -16.05 -3.96 -10.85
C ASP A 36 -14.64 -3.48 -11.20
N ILE A 37 -13.94 -2.81 -10.27
CA ILE A 37 -12.58 -2.28 -10.46
C ILE A 37 -11.51 -3.34 -10.18
N GLN A 38 -11.80 -4.33 -9.35
CA GLN A 38 -10.83 -5.34 -8.94
C GLN A 38 -10.23 -6.19 -10.08
N PRO A 39 -11.00 -6.66 -11.08
CA PRO A 39 -10.40 -7.39 -12.21
C PRO A 39 -9.42 -6.53 -13.01
N TYR A 40 -9.62 -5.21 -13.08
CA TYR A 40 -8.66 -4.33 -13.75
C TYR A 40 -7.35 -4.21 -12.97
N ILE A 41 -7.42 -4.11 -11.64
CA ILE A 41 -6.24 -4.04 -10.76
C ILE A 41 -5.41 -5.33 -10.86
N ASP A 42 -6.04 -6.51 -10.86
CA ASP A 42 -5.34 -7.79 -10.99
C ASP A 42 -4.60 -7.90 -12.33
N HIS A 43 -5.22 -7.44 -13.42
CA HIS A 43 -4.61 -7.46 -14.74
C HIS A 43 -3.39 -6.53 -14.84
N VAL A 44 -3.43 -5.31 -14.29
CA VAL A 44 -2.27 -4.41 -14.34
C VAL A 44 -1.10 -4.88 -13.46
N ILE A 45 -1.40 -5.57 -12.34
CA ILE A 45 -0.37 -6.21 -11.52
C ILE A 45 0.26 -7.39 -12.28
N ALA A 46 -0.54 -8.20 -12.96
CA ALA A 46 -0.04 -9.32 -13.78
C ALA A 46 0.80 -8.87 -14.98
N LEU A 47 0.49 -7.70 -15.56
CA LEU A 47 1.22 -7.13 -16.70
C LEU A 47 2.55 -6.47 -16.30
N ASN A 48 2.76 -6.17 -15.02
CA ASN A 48 4.02 -5.64 -14.52
C ASN A 48 4.73 -6.65 -13.59
N PRO A 49 5.37 -7.70 -14.12
CA PRO A 49 6.12 -8.64 -13.29
C PRO A 49 7.31 -7.98 -12.56
N ALA A 50 7.66 -6.73 -12.89
CA ALA A 50 8.72 -5.98 -12.21
C ALA A 50 8.35 -5.55 -10.77
N THR A 51 7.09 -5.69 -10.33
CA THR A 51 6.74 -5.51 -8.90
C THR A 51 7.18 -6.67 -8.01
N GLN A 52 7.76 -7.75 -8.58
CA GLN A 52 8.53 -8.75 -7.83
C GLN A 52 10.05 -8.64 -8.10
N GLY A 53 10.49 -7.53 -8.70
CA GLY A 53 11.90 -7.20 -8.82
C GLY A 53 12.41 -6.58 -7.53
N THR A 54 13.49 -7.12 -6.99
CA THR A 54 14.26 -6.49 -5.92
C THR A 54 15.21 -5.47 -6.53
N VAL A 55 15.37 -4.32 -5.89
CA VAL A 55 16.31 -3.30 -6.36
C VAL A 55 17.70 -3.64 -5.83
N ASP A 56 18.71 -3.66 -6.70
CA ASP A 56 20.10 -3.80 -6.30
C ASP A 56 20.53 -2.53 -5.54
N PRO A 57 20.92 -2.63 -4.25
CA PRO A 57 21.22 -1.46 -3.42
C PRO A 57 22.52 -0.75 -3.83
N VAL A 58 23.36 -1.35 -4.68
CA VAL A 58 24.62 -0.77 -5.15
C VAL A 58 24.44 0.05 -6.42
N CYS A 59 23.69 -0.45 -7.39
CA CYS A 59 23.52 0.20 -8.69
C CYS A 59 22.12 0.79 -8.94
N GLY A 60 21.13 0.45 -8.10
CA GLY A 60 19.75 0.91 -8.25
C GLY A 60 18.97 0.25 -9.40
N MET A 61 19.54 -0.77 -10.06
CA MET A 61 18.82 -1.49 -11.11
C MET A 61 17.80 -2.46 -10.50
N ALA A 62 16.63 -2.57 -11.14
CA ALA A 62 15.66 -3.60 -10.83
C ALA A 62 16.21 -4.97 -11.27
N VAL A 63 16.32 -5.89 -10.32
CA VAL A 63 16.79 -7.25 -10.52
C VAL A 63 15.62 -8.20 -10.26
N ASP A 64 15.41 -9.14 -11.17
CA ASP A 64 14.48 -10.24 -10.94
C ASP A 64 15.11 -11.20 -9.92
N ALA A 65 14.47 -11.40 -8.77
CA ALA A 65 14.96 -12.29 -7.71
C ALA A 65 15.16 -13.73 -8.21
N ALA A 66 14.40 -14.17 -9.22
CA ALA A 66 14.54 -15.49 -9.84
C ALA A 66 15.74 -15.59 -10.80
N LYS A 67 16.26 -14.46 -11.29
CA LYS A 67 17.38 -14.38 -12.26
C LYS A 67 18.60 -13.63 -11.73
N ALA A 68 18.62 -13.31 -10.44
CA ALA A 68 19.72 -12.58 -9.84
C ALA A 68 21.04 -13.33 -10.00
N ALA A 69 22.09 -12.62 -10.41
CA ALA A 69 23.41 -13.20 -10.59
C ALA A 69 24.08 -13.54 -9.25
N ALA A 70 23.73 -12.81 -8.18
CA ALA A 70 24.23 -13.04 -6.84
C ALA A 70 23.19 -12.61 -5.78
N LYS A 71 23.23 -13.23 -4.60
CA LYS A 71 22.40 -12.88 -3.44
C LYS A 71 23.17 -13.07 -2.13
N ILE A 72 22.81 -12.30 -1.11
CA ILE A 72 23.37 -12.43 0.25
C ILE A 72 22.27 -12.21 1.29
N ASP A 73 22.33 -12.97 2.38
CA ASP A 73 21.52 -12.72 3.56
C ASP A 73 22.29 -11.82 4.53
N TYR A 74 21.75 -10.63 4.80
CA TYR A 74 22.35 -9.65 5.71
C TYR A 74 21.25 -9.07 6.61
N ASP A 75 21.47 -9.05 7.92
CA ASP A 75 20.50 -8.52 8.90
C ASP A 75 19.09 -9.14 8.80
N GLY A 76 19.03 -10.43 8.49
CA GLY A 76 17.76 -11.16 8.32
C GLY A 76 17.00 -10.81 7.03
N LYS A 77 17.60 -10.05 6.11
CA LYS A 77 17.03 -9.72 4.79
C LYS A 77 17.90 -10.30 3.67
N THR A 78 17.26 -10.88 2.66
CA THR A 78 17.95 -11.34 1.45
C THR A 78 18.05 -10.20 0.45
N TYR A 79 19.27 -9.80 0.11
CA TYR A 79 19.56 -8.83 -0.93
C TYR A 79 20.01 -9.56 -2.20
N PHE A 80 19.61 -9.04 -3.36
CA PHE A 80 20.00 -9.60 -4.65
C PHE A 80 20.70 -8.53 -5.49
N PHE A 81 21.67 -8.98 -6.28
CA PHE A 81 22.57 -8.13 -7.04
C PHE A 81 22.56 -8.51 -8.51
N CYS A 82 22.73 -7.49 -9.36
CA CYS A 82 22.76 -7.69 -10.81
C CYS A 82 24.04 -8.38 -11.29
N ASN A 83 25.13 -8.30 -10.52
CA ASN A 83 26.41 -8.93 -10.82
C ASN A 83 27.24 -9.19 -9.55
N ALA A 84 28.32 -9.97 -9.68
CA ALA A 84 29.21 -10.30 -8.57
C ALA A 84 29.97 -9.08 -8.01
N GLY A 85 30.30 -8.09 -8.83
CA GLY A 85 30.95 -6.85 -8.39
C GLY A 85 30.06 -5.99 -7.49
N CYS A 86 28.75 -5.97 -7.73
CA CYS A 86 27.76 -5.32 -6.85
C CYS A 86 27.69 -6.03 -5.49
N LEU A 87 27.73 -7.37 -5.47
CA LEU A 87 27.82 -8.11 -4.21
C LEU A 87 29.11 -7.77 -3.44
N GLU A 88 30.27 -7.77 -4.10
CA GLU A 88 31.55 -7.44 -3.45
C GLU A 88 31.58 -6.02 -2.90
N ALA A 89 31.03 -5.05 -3.65
CA ALA A 89 30.90 -3.68 -3.18
C ALA A 89 30.00 -3.58 -1.94
N PHE A 90 28.89 -4.31 -1.93
CA PHE A 90 27.98 -4.37 -0.79
C PHE A 90 28.64 -5.02 0.44
N ILE A 91 29.41 -6.11 0.27
CA ILE A 91 30.13 -6.75 1.38
C ILE A 91 31.20 -5.82 1.96
N ARG A 92 31.85 -5.00 1.13
CA ARG A 92 32.90 -4.09 1.57
C ARG A 92 32.36 -2.96 2.46
N GLU A 93 31.21 -2.40 2.09
CA GLU A 93 30.62 -1.24 2.79
C GLU A 93 29.07 -1.34 2.89
N PRO A 94 28.52 -2.33 3.60
CA PRO A 94 27.07 -2.59 3.60
C PRO A 94 26.28 -1.43 4.19
N SER A 95 26.79 -0.81 5.26
CA SER A 95 26.15 0.34 5.93
C SER A 95 25.90 1.52 4.98
N ARG A 96 26.76 1.74 3.99
CA ARG A 96 26.64 2.85 3.03
C ARG A 96 25.44 2.65 2.09
N TYR A 97 25.20 1.41 1.68
CA TYR A 97 24.14 1.07 0.74
C TYR A 97 22.78 0.85 1.43
N LEU A 98 22.80 0.41 2.69
CA LEU A 98 21.59 0.25 3.50
C LEU A 98 20.96 1.60 3.86
N LEU A 99 21.75 2.63 4.14
CA LEU A 99 21.25 3.99 4.38
C LEU A 99 20.59 4.63 3.14
N ALA A 100 20.96 4.19 1.93
CA ALA A 100 20.38 4.68 0.69
C ALA A 100 19.05 3.98 0.33
N ALA A 101 18.90 2.70 0.68
CA ALA A 101 17.69 1.92 0.43
C ALA A 101 16.46 2.40 1.23
N ASP A 102 16.69 3.11 2.34
CA ASP A 102 15.63 3.64 3.21
C ASP A 102 15.12 5.04 2.80
N CYS A 103 15.54 5.58 1.65
CA CYS A 103 15.06 6.89 1.18
C CYS A 103 13.73 6.78 0.41
N PRO A 104 12.59 7.33 0.89
CA PRO A 104 11.27 7.14 0.27
C PRO A 104 11.03 7.88 -1.06
N ARG A 105 12.05 8.35 -1.80
CA ARG A 105 11.79 9.36 -2.85
C ARG A 105 12.69 9.44 -4.09
N LEU A 106 13.49 8.44 -4.45
CA LEU A 106 14.37 8.54 -5.64
C LEU A 106 14.04 7.57 -6.78
N ASN A 107 12.75 7.49 -7.14
CA ASN A 107 12.38 7.28 -8.54
C ASN A 107 11.72 8.57 -9.03
N ARG A 108 12.53 9.50 -9.57
CA ARG A 108 12.04 10.64 -10.33
C ARG A 108 11.66 10.15 -11.72
#